data_AF-A0A6M0SKN5-F1
#
_entry.id   AF-A0A6M0SKN5-F1
#
_cell.length_a   1.000
_cell.length_b   1.000
_cell.length_c   1.000
_cell.angle_alpha   90.00
_cell.angle_beta   90.00
_cell.angle_gamma   90.00
#
_symmetry.space_group_name_H-M   'P 1'
#
loop_
_entity.id
_entity.type
_entity.pdbx_description
1 polymer ?
#
loop_
_entity_poly.entity_id
_entity_poly.type
_entity_poly.pdbx_seq_one_letter_code
_entity_poly.pdbx_strand_id
1 'polypeptide(L)'
;MVRHISLKAASESWAKQPWKQYRKILFRLQKRVWKAVRANDRRRARKLQKLILKSRSAQFLAVRQVTQLNQGRKTAGIDGKLALKHHERFELVKQLARHGSSWQHQKLRQIPIPKKDGTTRMLKIPTVFP
;
A
#
# COMPACT_ATOMS: atom_id res chain seq x y z
N MET A 1 -13.70 18.98 18.23
CA MET A 1 -15.00 18.40 17.82
C MET A 1 -14.74 17.22 16.89
N VAL A 2 -14.65 16.00 17.44
CA VAL A 2 -14.36 14.79 16.66
C VAL A 2 -15.66 14.40 15.96
N ARG A 3 -15.77 14.68 14.65
CA ARG A 3 -16.91 14.21 13.84
C ARG A 3 -16.89 12.69 13.86
N HIS A 4 -17.84 12.07 14.55
CA HIS A 4 -18.14 10.65 14.43
C HIS A 4 -18.64 10.38 13.01
N ILE A 5 -17.71 10.09 12.09
CA ILE A 5 -18.05 9.62 10.75
C ILE A 5 -18.66 8.23 10.90
N SER A 6 -19.93 8.06 10.54
CA SER A 6 -20.58 6.76 10.61
C SER A 6 -19.82 5.73 9.76
N LEU A 7 -19.72 4.49 10.24
CA LEU A 7 -19.02 3.41 9.53
C LEU A 7 -19.57 3.19 8.10
N LYS A 8 -20.88 3.46 7.90
CA LYS A 8 -21.55 3.40 6.61
C LYS A 8 -21.08 4.52 5.67
N ALA A 9 -20.96 5.76 6.16
CA ALA A 9 -20.43 6.87 5.38
C ALA A 9 -18.95 6.67 4.97
N ALA A 10 -18.13 6.12 5.89
CA ALA A 10 -16.74 5.76 5.58
C ALA A 10 -16.64 4.65 4.50
N SER A 11 -17.54 3.68 4.54
CA SER A 11 -17.64 2.62 3.52
C SER A 11 -17.99 3.18 2.15
N GLU A 12 -19.03 4.00 2.06
CA GLU A 12 -19.47 4.61 0.81
C GLU A 12 -18.40 5.53 0.20
N SER A 13 -17.78 6.37 1.02
CA SER A 13 -16.71 7.28 0.56
C SER A 13 -15.48 6.54 0.05
N TRP A 14 -15.10 5.38 0.62
CA TRP A 14 -14.02 4.56 0.10
C TRP A 14 -14.40 3.91 -1.24
N ALA A 15 -15.60 3.33 -1.33
CA ALA A 15 -16.08 2.72 -2.57
C ALA A 15 -16.16 3.73 -3.73
N LYS A 16 -16.64 4.95 -3.43
CA LYS A 16 -16.83 6.07 -4.38
C LYS A 16 -15.52 6.76 -4.83
N GLN A 17 -14.34 6.35 -4.35
CA GLN A 17 -13.08 6.94 -4.83
C GLN A 17 -12.90 6.74 -6.34
N PRO A 18 -12.32 7.71 -7.08
CA PRO A 18 -12.19 7.67 -8.53
C PRO A 18 -11.06 6.73 -9.00
N TRP A 19 -11.20 5.43 -8.74
CA TRP A 19 -10.16 4.42 -8.95
C TRP A 19 -9.61 4.38 -10.39
N LYS A 20 -10.47 4.58 -11.40
CA LYS A 20 -10.07 4.63 -12.81
C LYS A 20 -9.13 5.82 -13.07
N GLN A 21 -9.41 6.97 -12.48
CA GLN A 21 -8.57 8.16 -12.59
C GLN A 21 -7.23 7.95 -11.88
N TYR A 22 -7.23 7.37 -10.68
CA TYR A 22 -6.00 7.07 -9.95
C TYR A 22 -5.07 6.16 -10.76
N ARG A 23 -5.61 5.12 -11.39
CA ARG A 23 -4.83 4.24 -12.28
C ARG A 23 -4.25 4.99 -13.48
N LYS A 24 -5.05 5.84 -14.13
CA LYS A 24 -4.57 6.68 -15.25
C LYS A 24 -3.41 7.59 -14.84
N ILE A 25 -3.51 8.24 -13.68
CA ILE A 25 -2.46 9.12 -13.14
C ILE A 25 -1.18 8.33 -12.85
N LEU A 26 -1.29 7.23 -12.12
CA LEU A 26 -0.13 6.39 -11.79
C LEU A 26 0.56 5.84 -13.05
N PHE A 27 -0.22 5.36 -14.02
CA PHE A 27 0.29 4.84 -15.28
C PHE A 27 1.06 5.89 -16.09
N ARG A 28 0.58 7.14 -16.14
CA ARG A 28 1.31 8.24 -16.78
C ARG A 28 2.65 8.51 -16.11
N LEU A 29 2.71 8.48 -14.78
CA LEU A 29 3.97 8.64 -14.04
C LEU A 29 4.93 7.48 -14.30
N GLN A 30 4.43 6.23 -14.27
CA GLN A 30 5.22 5.04 -14.59
C GLN A 30 5.77 5.07 -16.02
N LYS A 31 4.97 5.48 -17.01
CA LYS A 31 5.45 5.69 -18.39
C LYS A 31 6.58 6.73 -18.46
N ARG A 32 6.50 7.80 -17.68
CA ARG A 32 7.57 8.82 -17.61
C ARG A 32 8.85 8.24 -17.00
N VAL A 33 8.73 7.40 -15.96
CA VAL A 33 9.88 6.69 -15.38
C VAL A 33 10.52 5.81 -16.45
N TRP A 34 9.72 5.00 -17.16
CA TRP A 34 10.21 4.13 -18.23
C TRP A 34 10.93 4.92 -19.33
N LYS A 35 10.36 6.03 -19.81
CA LYS A 35 11.00 6.90 -20.80
C LYS A 35 12.34 7.46 -20.31
N ALA A 36 12.42 7.88 -19.05
CA ALA A 36 13.66 8.40 -18.46
C ALA A 36 14.73 7.32 -18.31
N VAL A 37 14.35 6.11 -17.87
CA VAL A 37 15.26 4.95 -17.78
C VAL A 37 15.77 4.56 -19.17
N ARG A 38 14.89 4.51 -20.17
CA ARG A 38 15.25 4.19 -21.56
C ARG A 38 16.25 5.19 -22.15
N ALA A 39 16.16 6.46 -21.76
CA ALA A 39 17.10 7.51 -22.15
C ALA A 39 18.36 7.58 -21.25
N ASN A 40 18.57 6.59 -20.36
CA ASN A 40 19.63 6.54 -19.34
C ASN A 40 19.67 7.76 -18.39
N ASP A 41 18.59 8.54 -18.30
CA ASP A 41 18.45 9.68 -17.38
C ASP A 41 18.02 9.19 -15.98
N ARG A 42 19.00 8.63 -15.27
CA ARG A 42 18.81 8.09 -13.91
C ARG A 42 18.43 9.15 -12.89
N ARG A 43 18.85 10.42 -13.08
CA ARG A 43 18.50 11.53 -12.18
C ARG A 43 17.01 11.83 -12.27
N ARG A 44 16.47 11.93 -13.49
CA ARG A 44 15.04 12.16 -13.72
C ARG A 44 14.19 10.96 -13.31
N ALA A 45 14.65 9.74 -13.58
CA ALA A 45 13.96 8.52 -13.12
C ALA A 45 13.77 8.53 -11.59
N ARG A 46 14.81 8.83 -10.82
CA ARG A 46 14.74 8.95 -9.35
C ARG A 46 13.78 10.06 -8.90
N LYS A 47 13.80 11.23 -9.54
CA LYS A 47 12.85 12.32 -9.24
C LYS A 47 11.39 11.88 -9.47
N LEU A 48 11.13 11.16 -10.56
CA LEU A 48 9.80 10.64 -10.89
C LEU A 48 9.35 9.54 -9.92
N GLN A 49 10.24 8.65 -9.50
CA GLN A 49 9.94 7.65 -8.46
C GLN A 49 9.55 8.33 -7.14
N LYS A 50 10.31 9.35 -6.70
CA LYS A 50 9.95 10.15 -5.51
C LYS A 50 8.57 10.82 -5.65
N LEU A 51 8.24 11.32 -6.85
CA LEU A 51 6.92 11.87 -7.15
C LEU A 51 5.81 10.81 -7.05
N ILE A 52 6.05 9.59 -7.53
CA ILE A 52 5.10 8.48 -7.38
C ILE A 52 4.83 8.17 -5.90
N LEU A 53 5.87 8.11 -5.07
CA LEU A 53 5.73 7.82 -3.63
C LEU A 53 4.89 8.88 -2.89
N LYS A 54 4.97 10.14 -3.32
CA LYS A 54 4.16 11.26 -2.78
C LYS A 54 2.77 11.38 -3.41
N SER A 55 2.49 10.66 -4.51
CA SER A 55 1.23 10.78 -5.23
C SER A 55 0.09 10.18 -4.44
N ARG A 56 -0.94 11.00 -4.17
CA ARG A 56 -2.15 10.54 -3.47
C ARG A 56 -2.83 9.39 -4.21
N SER A 57 -2.88 9.45 -5.53
CA SER A 57 -3.42 8.36 -6.37
C SER A 57 -2.65 7.06 -6.19
N ALA A 58 -1.32 7.13 -6.10
CA ALA A 58 -0.48 5.94 -5.88
C ALA A 58 -0.71 5.36 -4.48
N GLN A 59 -0.77 6.21 -3.45
CA GLN A 59 -1.01 5.79 -2.06
C GLN A 59 -2.37 5.10 -1.90
N PHE A 60 -3.44 5.65 -2.47
CA PHE A 60 -4.77 5.02 -2.44
C PHE A 60 -4.77 3.65 -3.13
N LEU A 61 -4.12 3.54 -4.30
CA LEU A 61 -4.01 2.27 -5.01
C LEU A 61 -3.20 1.24 -4.23
N ALA A 62 -2.09 1.65 -3.60
CA ALA A 62 -1.26 0.78 -2.77
C ALA A 62 -2.04 0.26 -1.56
N VAL A 63 -2.74 1.14 -0.84
CA VAL A 63 -3.58 0.74 0.31
C VAL A 63 -4.69 -0.19 -0.14
N ARG A 64 -5.39 0.12 -1.25
CA ARG A 64 -6.41 -0.77 -1.81
C ARG A 64 -5.83 -2.14 -2.18
N GLN A 65 -4.66 -2.18 -2.79
CA GLN A 65 -4.01 -3.42 -3.19
C GLN A 65 -3.75 -4.31 -1.97
N VAL A 66 -3.09 -3.76 -0.95
CA VAL A 66 -2.71 -4.51 0.27
C VAL A 66 -3.92 -4.92 1.09
N THR A 67 -4.89 -4.02 1.28
CA THR A 67 -6.00 -4.22 2.21
C THR A 67 -7.22 -4.93 1.60
N GLN A 68 -7.37 -4.94 0.27
CA GLN A 68 -8.55 -5.50 -0.38
C GLN A 68 -8.25 -6.51 -1.49
N LEU A 69 -7.18 -6.37 -2.26
CA LEU A 69 -6.98 -7.18 -3.46
C LEU A 69 -6.00 -8.35 -3.24
N ASN A 70 -5.01 -8.17 -2.36
CA ASN A 70 -4.05 -9.22 -2.05
C ASN A 70 -4.74 -10.44 -1.41
N GLN A 71 -4.30 -11.65 -1.81
CA GLN A 71 -4.78 -12.91 -1.26
C GLN A 71 -4.42 -13.06 0.22
N GLY A 72 -3.19 -12.67 0.60
CA GLY A 72 -2.69 -12.72 1.97
C GLY A 72 -3.24 -11.66 2.93
N ARG A 73 -4.25 -10.86 2.54
CA ARG A 73 -4.80 -9.76 3.36
C ARG A 73 -5.44 -10.21 4.68
N LYS A 74 -5.73 -11.51 4.80
CA LYS A 74 -6.30 -12.16 6.00
C LYS A 74 -5.23 -12.72 6.94
N THR A 75 -3.95 -12.49 6.65
CA THR A 75 -2.85 -12.95 7.51
C THR A 75 -2.12 -11.75 8.10
N ALA A 76 -2.19 -11.63 9.43
CA ALA A 76 -1.56 -10.53 10.14
C ALA A 76 -0.05 -10.73 10.27
N GLY A 77 0.67 -9.61 10.35
CA GLY A 77 2.05 -9.59 10.83
C GLY A 77 2.09 -9.69 12.35
N ILE A 78 3.15 -9.15 12.94
CA ILE A 78 3.28 -9.04 14.40
C ILE A 78 2.36 -7.97 15.00
N ASP A 79 1.84 -7.06 14.16
CA ASP A 79 0.86 -6.02 14.50
C ASP A 79 -0.53 -6.58 14.83
N GLY A 80 -0.80 -7.86 14.51
CA GLY A 80 -2.10 -8.50 14.72
C GLY A 80 -3.24 -7.90 13.88
N LYS A 81 -2.95 -6.95 12.98
CA LYS A 81 -3.97 -6.25 12.19
C LYS A 81 -4.39 -7.06 10.97
N LEU A 82 -5.68 -7.31 10.89
CA LEU A 82 -6.33 -8.06 9.81
C LEU A 82 -7.35 -7.16 9.11
N ALA A 83 -7.44 -7.29 7.77
CA ALA A 83 -8.57 -6.80 6.99
C ALA A 83 -9.11 -5.40 7.41
N LEU A 84 -8.26 -4.37 7.33
CA LEU A 84 -8.55 -3.00 7.77
C LEU A 84 -9.95 -2.51 7.39
N LYS A 85 -10.64 -1.87 8.34
CA LYS A 85 -11.92 -1.18 8.13
C LYS A 85 -11.72 0.04 7.22
N HIS A 86 -12.81 0.52 6.61
CA HIS A 86 -12.76 1.64 5.66
C HIS A 86 -12.09 2.91 6.21
N HIS A 87 -12.38 3.28 7.46
CA HIS A 87 -11.75 4.44 8.10
C HIS A 87 -10.25 4.22 8.37
N GLU A 88 -9.85 3.02 8.79
CA GLU A 88 -8.43 2.67 8.99
C GLU A 88 -7.65 2.74 7.69
N ARG A 89 -8.28 2.41 6.54
CA ARG A 89 -7.64 2.59 5.23
C ARG A 89 -7.37 4.05 4.94
N PHE A 90 -8.35 4.94 5.17
CA PHE A 90 -8.12 6.39 4.98
C PHE A 90 -7.00 6.90 5.89
N GLU A 91 -6.95 6.43 7.13
CA GLU A 91 -5.88 6.79 8.07
C GLU A 91 -4.53 6.27 7.60
N LEU A 92 -4.45 5.03 7.11
CA LEU A 92 -3.22 4.49 6.52
C LEU A 92 -2.73 5.34 5.33
N VAL A 93 -3.64 5.77 4.44
CA VAL A 93 -3.24 6.66 3.33
C VAL A 93 -2.74 8.00 3.88
N LYS A 94 -3.31 8.57 4.96
CA LYS A 94 -2.79 9.80 5.59
C LYS A 94 -1.42 9.58 6.23
N GLN A 95 -1.22 8.47 6.94
CA GLN A 95 0.07 8.13 7.53
C GLN A 95 1.14 7.95 6.45
N LEU A 96 0.84 7.26 5.34
CA LEU A 96 1.75 7.16 4.20
C LEU A 96 2.10 8.52 3.59
N ALA A 97 1.14 9.46 3.55
CA ALA A 97 1.40 10.81 3.06
C ALA A 97 2.31 11.62 3.98
N ARG A 98 2.17 11.46 5.30
CA ARG A 98 2.97 12.18 6.31
C ARG A 98 4.34 11.56 6.53
N HIS A 99 4.41 10.24 6.62
CA HIS A 99 5.58 9.52 7.13
C HIS A 99 6.18 8.54 6.11
N GLY A 100 5.64 8.45 4.89
CA GLY A 100 6.10 7.45 3.90
C GLY A 100 7.58 7.56 3.53
N SER A 101 8.19 8.74 3.62
CA SER A 101 9.63 8.93 3.37
C SER A 101 10.54 8.58 4.55
N SER A 102 10.00 8.52 5.75
CA SER A 102 10.72 8.23 7.00
C SER A 102 10.14 6.98 7.68
N TRP A 103 9.52 6.11 6.91
CA TRP A 103 8.80 4.96 7.43
C TRP A 103 9.76 3.95 8.04
N GLN A 104 9.54 3.58 9.30
CA GLN A 104 10.29 2.54 9.99
C GLN A 104 9.45 1.26 9.97
N HIS A 105 9.97 0.21 9.34
CA HIS A 105 9.26 -1.06 9.25
C HIS A 105 9.41 -1.87 10.53
N GLN A 106 8.37 -2.59 10.91
CA GLN A 106 8.42 -3.53 12.03
C GLN A 106 9.08 -4.86 11.63
N LYS A 107 9.36 -5.73 12.62
CA LYS A 107 9.86 -7.08 12.37
C LYS A 107 8.79 -7.92 11.65
N LEU A 108 9.24 -8.86 10.83
CA LEU A 108 8.35 -9.76 10.08
C LEU A 108 7.91 -10.92 10.96
N ARG A 109 6.63 -11.30 10.89
CA ARG A 109 6.14 -12.54 11.50
C ARG A 109 6.59 -13.73 10.66
N GLN A 110 7.21 -14.72 11.27
CA GLN A 110 7.70 -15.90 10.57
C GLN A 110 6.79 -17.10 10.82
N ILE A 111 6.41 -17.81 9.75
CA ILE A 111 5.58 -19.02 9.83
C ILE A 111 6.23 -20.13 9.00
N PRO A 112 6.51 -21.31 9.58
CA PRO A 112 6.98 -22.46 8.82
C PRO A 112 5.86 -22.99 7.91
N ILE A 113 6.19 -23.25 6.65
CA ILE A 113 5.29 -23.88 5.68
C ILE A 113 5.94 -25.18 5.19
N PRO A 114 5.29 -26.33 5.37
CA PRO A 114 5.82 -27.60 4.90
C PRO A 114 5.84 -27.64 3.37
N LYS A 115 6.88 -28.25 2.81
CA LYS A 115 6.96 -28.60 1.39
C LYS A 115 6.64 -30.08 1.19
N LYS A 116 6.44 -30.46 -0.08
CA LYS A 116 6.17 -31.86 -0.47
C LYS A 116 7.34 -32.81 -0.19
N ASP A 117 8.57 -32.30 -0.16
CA ASP A 117 9.81 -33.05 0.06
C ASP A 117 10.16 -33.27 1.55
N GLY A 118 9.25 -32.89 2.47
CA GLY A 118 9.49 -32.96 3.92
C GLY A 118 10.29 -31.80 4.51
N THR A 119 10.86 -30.92 3.67
CA THR A 119 11.56 -29.71 4.15
C THR A 119 10.57 -28.59 4.49
N THR A 120 11.02 -27.61 5.27
CA THR A 120 10.21 -26.43 5.63
C THR A 120 10.71 -25.18 4.92
N ARG A 121 9.80 -24.35 4.42
CA ARG A 121 10.11 -22.97 3.99
C ARG A 121 9.54 -21.95 4.97
N MET A 122 10.30 -20.91 5.29
CA MET A 122 9.83 -19.84 6.16
C MET A 122 9.08 -18.78 5.36
N LEU A 123 7.80 -18.57 5.66
CA LEU A 123 7.04 -17.42 5.17
C LEU A 123 7.24 -16.24 6.11
N LYS A 124 7.65 -15.10 5.56
CA LYS A 124 7.81 -13.84 6.30
C LYS A 124 6.65 -12.91 5.97
N ILE A 125 5.88 -12.53 6.97
CA ILE A 125 4.64 -11.78 6.83
C ILE A 125 4.85 -10.37 7.41
N PRO A 126 4.69 -9.32 6.58
CA PRO A 126 4.87 -7.94 7.01
C PRO A 126 3.65 -7.40 7.75
N THR A 127 3.84 -6.27 8.42
CA THR A 127 2.76 -5.47 9.01
C THR A 127 2.11 -4.58 7.96
N VAL A 128 0.83 -4.26 8.15
CA VAL A 128 0.08 -3.36 7.25
C VAL A 128 -0.11 -1.99 7.88
N PHE A 129 -0.14 -1.93 9.22
CA PHE A 129 -0.32 -0.73 10.00
C PHE A 129 0.82 -0.64 11.04
N PRO A 130 1.33 0.56 11.35
CA PRO A 130 2.33 0.73 12.40
C PRO A 130 1.74 0.50 13.80
#